data_AF-A0A1P8WLC9-F1
#
_entry.id   AF-A0A1P8WLC9-F1
#
_cell.length_a   1.000
_cell.length_b   1.000
_cell.length_c   1.000
_cell.angle_alpha   90.00
_cell.angle_beta   90.00
_cell.angle_gamma   90.00
#
_symmetry.space_group_name_H-M   'P 1'
#
loop_
_entity.id
_entity.type
_entity.pdbx_description
1 polymer ?
#
loop_
_entity_poly.entity_id
_entity_poly.type
_entity_poly.pdbx_seq_one_letter_code
_entity_poly.pdbx_strand_id
1 'polypeptide(L)'
;MTFRHLFALPLFCVLLLAGCGDDTPSNAPESASQADSGSIEDKVALIVKLRDQIRDGFTSGDVDAAHGPLHDVGDKLDELSKLIAQSDLSDEDKKTIEGHINTLFAAFGEIDKTLHGQEGSTWEEEASTIDEAMEKLVQSCETDQ
;
A
#
# COMPACT_ATOMS: atom_id res chain seq x y z
N MET A 1 40.52 -0.54 51.24
CA MET A 1 41.27 -1.44 50.33
C MET A 1 40.91 -1.03 48.90
N THR A 2 41.34 0.13 48.38
CA THR A 2 42.57 0.38 47.62
C THR A 2 42.99 -0.74 46.67
N PHE A 3 42.74 -0.57 45.36
CA PHE A 3 43.81 -0.56 44.36
C PHE A 3 43.36 0.02 43.00
N ARG A 4 44.07 1.07 42.56
CA ARG A 4 44.07 1.67 41.21
C ARG A 4 45.17 1.00 40.40
N HIS A 5 44.92 0.54 39.18
CA HIS A 5 45.88 0.30 38.08
C HIS A 5 45.06 0.46 36.78
N LEU A 6 45.27 1.38 35.82
CA LEU A 6 46.45 2.08 35.27
C LEU A 6 47.53 1.12 34.74
N PHE A 7 47.27 0.56 33.55
CA PHE A 7 48.27 0.09 32.58
C PHE A 7 47.62 0.26 31.18
N ALA A 8 47.97 1.29 30.41
CA ALA A 8 49.13 1.39 29.52
C ALA A 8 49.01 0.49 28.26
N LEU A 9 48.59 1.15 27.17
CA LEU A 9 48.78 0.78 25.76
C LEU A 9 50.26 0.41 25.47
N PRO A 10 50.58 -0.41 24.45
CA PRO A 10 50.71 0.17 23.10
C PRO A 10 50.53 -0.78 21.88
N LEU A 11 50.57 -0.13 20.71
CA LEU A 11 51.10 -0.60 19.42
C LEU A 11 50.14 -1.43 18.55
N PHE A 12 49.32 -0.80 17.71
CA PHE A 12 49.65 -0.21 16.40
C PHE A 12 50.15 -1.27 15.37
N CYS A 13 49.21 -1.84 14.63
CA CYS A 13 49.46 -2.39 13.30
C CYS A 13 48.47 -1.76 12.32
N VAL A 14 49.02 -0.85 11.53
CA VAL A 14 48.42 -0.13 10.42
C VAL A 14 48.10 -1.12 9.30
N LEU A 15 46.86 -1.09 8.83
CA LEU A 15 46.49 -1.54 7.50
C LEU A 15 45.80 -0.37 6.79
N LEU A 16 46.61 0.38 6.05
CA LEU A 16 46.16 1.32 5.03
C LEU A 16 45.81 0.52 3.78
N LEU A 17 44.54 0.54 3.39
CA LEU A 17 44.16 0.41 1.99
C LEU A 17 43.39 1.67 1.61
N ALA A 18 43.93 2.33 0.59
CA ALA A 18 43.45 3.55 0.00
C ALA A 18 42.15 3.32 -0.77
N GLY A 19 41.25 4.29 -0.69
CA GLY A 19 40.11 4.47 -1.60
C GLY A 19 39.53 5.87 -1.43
N CYS A 20 39.85 6.76 -2.37
CA CYS A 20 39.29 8.11 -2.57
C CYS A 20 37.76 8.05 -2.75
N GLY A 21 36.95 9.06 -2.47
CA GLY A 21 37.12 10.43 -2.00
C GLY A 21 35.69 10.96 -1.79
N ASP A 22 35.45 11.64 -0.68
CA ASP A 22 34.12 12.15 -0.31
C ASP A 22 34.07 13.64 -0.65
N ASP A 23 33.61 13.94 -1.86
CA ASP A 23 33.01 15.24 -2.16
C ASP A 23 31.67 15.28 -1.42
N THR A 24 31.58 16.10 -0.39
CA THR A 24 30.30 16.40 0.27
C THR A 24 29.68 17.63 -0.38
N PRO A 25 28.73 17.52 -1.32
CA PRO A 25 27.76 18.56 -1.52
C PRO A 25 26.61 18.35 -0.53
N SER A 26 26.41 19.35 0.31
CA SER A 26 25.15 19.59 1.02
C SER A 26 24.01 19.65 -0.01
N ASN A 27 23.23 18.59 -0.13
CA ASN A 27 21.91 18.65 -0.72
C ASN A 27 20.87 18.21 0.30
N ALA A 28 19.84 19.05 0.41
CA ALA A 28 18.59 18.83 1.13
C ALA A 28 18.03 17.42 0.84
N PRO A 29 17.20 16.85 1.73
CA PRO A 29 16.42 15.68 1.33
C PRO A 29 15.62 16.07 0.09
N GLU A 30 16.00 15.44 -1.03
CA GLU A 30 15.25 15.41 -2.25
C GLU A 30 13.84 14.93 -1.90
N SER A 31 12.91 15.89 -1.82
CA SER A 31 11.49 15.60 -1.98
C SER A 31 11.28 15.32 -3.47
N ALA A 32 11.69 14.12 -3.87
CA ALA A 32 11.46 13.56 -5.17
C ALA A 32 11.10 12.08 -4.99
N SER A 33 9.82 11.83 -4.81
CA SER A 33 9.17 10.62 -5.35
C SER A 33 7.76 11.07 -5.75
N GLN A 34 7.65 11.79 -6.85
CA GLN A 34 7.44 11.21 -8.18
C GLN A 34 6.09 10.48 -8.21
N ALA A 35 5.14 11.10 -8.91
CA ALA A 35 3.79 10.58 -9.12
C ALA A 35 3.82 9.08 -9.41
N ASP A 36 3.20 8.29 -8.53
CA ASP A 36 2.90 6.88 -8.72
C ASP A 36 1.80 6.75 -9.78
N SER A 37 2.11 7.14 -11.02
CA SER A 37 1.27 6.92 -12.20
C SER A 37 1.55 5.51 -12.74
N GLY A 38 1.26 4.48 -11.94
CA GLY A 38 1.18 3.10 -12.41
C GLY A 38 0.05 2.93 -13.43
N SER A 39 0.12 1.88 -14.25
CA SER A 39 -0.94 1.58 -15.22
C SER A 39 -2.25 1.13 -14.53
N ILE A 40 -3.35 1.02 -15.27
CA ILE A 40 -4.62 0.49 -14.74
C ILE A 40 -4.40 -0.93 -14.17
N GLU A 41 -3.64 -1.76 -14.87
CA GLU A 41 -3.32 -3.13 -14.48
C GLU A 41 -2.50 -3.16 -13.19
N ASP A 42 -1.48 -2.30 -13.06
CA ASP A 42 -0.67 -2.21 -11.85
C ASP A 42 -1.54 -1.81 -10.65
N LYS A 43 -2.49 -0.87 -10.83
CA LYS A 43 -3.40 -0.45 -9.76
C LYS A 43 -4.36 -1.57 -9.37
N VAL A 44 -4.95 -2.26 -10.34
CA VAL A 44 -5.84 -3.41 -10.07
C VAL A 44 -5.08 -4.50 -9.31
N ALA A 45 -3.85 -4.83 -9.71
CA ALA A 45 -3.02 -5.82 -9.02
C ALA A 45 -2.70 -5.41 -7.57
N LEU A 46 -2.43 -4.12 -7.32
CA LEU A 46 -2.23 -3.60 -5.97
C LEU A 46 -3.51 -3.69 -5.13
N ILE A 47 -4.68 -3.35 -5.69
CA ILE A 47 -5.97 -3.47 -5.00
C ILE A 47 -6.26 -4.93 -4.64
N VAL A 48 -6.01 -5.88 -5.54
CA VAL A 48 -6.15 -7.33 -5.26
C VAL A 48 -5.26 -7.75 -4.08
N LYS A 49 -3.99 -7.33 -4.10
CA LYS A 49 -3.06 -7.62 -3.02
C LYS A 49 -3.53 -7.05 -1.69
N LEU A 50 -4.01 -5.80 -1.67
CA LEU A 50 -4.52 -5.16 -0.47
C LEU A 50 -5.77 -5.88 0.05
N ARG A 51 -6.72 -6.24 -0.83
CA ARG A 51 -7.89 -7.07 -0.45
C ARG A 51 -7.48 -8.36 0.23
N ASP A 52 -6.47 -9.05 -0.29
CA ASP A 52 -5.99 -10.30 0.30
C ASP A 52 -5.36 -10.07 1.68
N GLN A 53 -4.59 -8.99 1.87
CA GLN A 53 -4.03 -8.63 3.17
C GLN A 53 -5.13 -8.30 4.19
N ILE A 54 -6.19 -7.59 3.77
CA ILE A 54 -7.35 -7.28 4.61
C ILE A 54 -8.05 -8.58 5.02
N ARG A 55 -8.38 -9.44 4.06
CA ARG A 55 -8.98 -10.77 4.32
C ARG A 55 -8.16 -11.55 5.33
N ASP A 56 -6.85 -11.64 5.12
CA ASP A 56 -5.98 -12.46 5.95
C ASP A 56 -5.89 -11.91 7.38
N GLY A 57 -5.87 -10.58 7.56
CA GLY A 57 -5.93 -9.94 8.88
C GLY A 57 -7.22 -10.30 9.64
N PHE A 58 -8.39 -10.15 9.01
CA PHE A 58 -9.66 -10.50 9.65
C PHE A 58 -9.79 -12.00 9.93
N THR A 59 -9.47 -12.86 8.96
CA THR A 59 -9.64 -14.31 9.08
C THR A 59 -8.63 -14.96 10.03
N SER A 60 -7.45 -14.38 10.22
CA SER A 60 -6.46 -14.83 11.21
C SER A 60 -6.67 -14.25 12.61
N GLY A 61 -7.57 -13.26 12.75
CA GLY A 61 -7.81 -12.54 14.00
C GLY A 61 -6.78 -11.44 14.30
N ASP A 62 -5.85 -11.18 13.39
CA ASP A 62 -4.90 -10.05 13.45
C ASP A 62 -5.50 -8.82 12.74
N VAL A 63 -6.56 -8.26 13.33
CA VAL A 63 -7.31 -7.13 12.75
C VAL A 63 -6.44 -5.88 12.63
N ASP A 64 -5.46 -5.69 13.53
CA ASP A 64 -4.52 -4.58 13.45
C ASP A 64 -3.69 -4.62 12.16
N ALA A 65 -3.36 -5.82 11.66
CA ALA A 65 -2.68 -5.98 10.38
C ALA A 65 -3.55 -5.59 9.16
N ALA A 66 -4.88 -5.58 9.29
CA ALA A 66 -5.80 -5.15 8.23
C ALA A 66 -6.02 -3.63 8.18
N HIS A 67 -5.73 -2.90 9.26
CA HIS A 67 -6.03 -1.47 9.35
C HIS A 67 -5.27 -0.63 8.33
N GLY A 68 -3.96 -0.83 8.18
CA GLY A 68 -3.16 -0.13 7.16
C GLY A 68 -3.66 -0.44 5.74
N PRO A 69 -3.76 -1.72 5.36
CA PRO A 69 -4.31 -2.13 4.08
C PRO A 69 -5.73 -1.60 3.77
N LEU A 70 -6.60 -1.45 4.77
CA LEU A 70 -7.94 -0.84 4.61
C LEU A 70 -7.87 0.63 4.18
N HIS A 71 -6.90 1.39 4.68
CA HIS A 71 -6.70 2.78 4.24
C HIS A 71 -6.09 2.83 2.85
N ASP A 72 -5.05 2.02 2.63
CA ASP A 72 -4.34 1.97 1.35
C ASP A 72 -5.28 1.53 0.21
N VAL A 73 -6.21 0.59 0.43
CA VAL A 73 -7.13 0.14 -0.63
C VAL A 73 -8.09 1.25 -1.06
N GLY A 74 -8.52 2.11 -0.13
CA GLY A 74 -9.32 3.30 -0.44
C GLY A 74 -8.55 4.27 -1.32
N ASP A 75 -7.31 4.58 -0.98
CA ASP A 75 -6.45 5.45 -1.80
C ASP A 75 -6.22 4.87 -3.20
N LYS A 76 -5.99 3.56 -3.31
CA LYS A 76 -5.78 2.91 -4.62
C LYS A 76 -7.05 2.83 -5.48
N LEU A 77 -8.22 2.70 -4.87
CA LEU A 77 -9.50 2.79 -5.58
C LEU A 77 -9.74 4.21 -6.13
N ASP A 78 -9.36 5.26 -5.40
CA ASP A 78 -9.46 6.66 -5.86
C ASP A 78 -8.45 6.94 -7.00
N GLU A 79 -7.22 6.47 -6.87
CA GLU A 79 -6.22 6.53 -7.94
C GLU A 79 -6.69 5.80 -9.21
N LEU A 80 -7.27 4.60 -9.07
CA LEU A 80 -7.80 3.85 -10.20
C LEU A 80 -8.96 4.60 -10.88
N SER A 81 -9.92 5.15 -10.12
CA SER A 81 -11.02 5.94 -10.67
C SER A 81 -10.51 7.11 -11.52
N LYS A 82 -9.48 7.82 -11.04
CA LYS A 82 -8.83 8.90 -11.80
C LYS A 82 -8.20 8.43 -13.11
N LEU A 83 -7.53 7.27 -13.10
CA LEU A 83 -6.96 6.69 -14.32
C LEU A 83 -8.05 6.28 -15.32
N ILE A 84 -9.13 5.66 -14.84
CA ILE A 84 -10.27 5.26 -15.67
C ILE A 84 -10.95 6.48 -16.28
N ALA A 85 -11.12 7.57 -15.54
CA ALA A 85 -11.67 8.82 -16.08
C ALA A 85 -10.82 9.38 -17.24
N GLN A 86 -9.49 9.24 -17.14
CA GLN A 86 -8.51 9.74 -18.09
C GLN A 86 -8.20 8.79 -19.26
N SER A 87 -8.69 7.55 -19.23
CA SER A 87 -8.41 6.54 -20.26
C SER A 87 -9.19 6.79 -21.56
N ASP A 88 -8.83 6.07 -22.61
CA ASP A 88 -9.55 6.07 -23.89
C ASP A 88 -10.69 5.04 -23.95
N LEU A 89 -11.06 4.43 -22.81
CA LEU A 89 -12.19 3.51 -22.71
C LEU A 89 -13.52 4.18 -23.09
N SER A 90 -14.50 3.38 -23.50
CA SER A 90 -15.84 3.90 -23.77
C SER A 90 -16.50 4.45 -22.50
N ASP A 91 -17.43 5.39 -22.66
CA ASP A 91 -18.19 5.93 -21.53
C ASP A 91 -18.98 4.83 -20.78
N GLU A 92 -19.39 3.77 -21.49
CA GLU A 92 -20.08 2.63 -20.91
C GLU A 92 -19.15 1.78 -20.03
N ASP A 93 -17.92 1.52 -20.50
CA ASP A 93 -16.92 0.76 -19.74
C ASP A 93 -16.46 1.56 -18.53
N LYS A 94 -16.16 2.86 -18.69
CA LYS A 94 -15.81 3.75 -17.57
C LYS A 94 -16.89 3.74 -16.49
N LYS A 95 -18.15 3.84 -16.88
CA LYS A 95 -19.28 3.81 -15.93
C LYS A 95 -19.42 2.46 -15.24
N THR A 96 -19.17 1.37 -15.97
CA THR A 96 -19.22 0.01 -15.42
C THR A 96 -18.13 -0.19 -14.38
N ILE A 97 -16.88 0.14 -14.73
CA ILE A 97 -15.72 0.05 -13.83
C ILE A 97 -15.91 0.94 -12.60
N GLU A 98 -16.36 2.18 -12.79
CA GLU A 98 -16.65 3.11 -11.70
C GLU A 98 -17.75 2.57 -10.77
N GLY A 99 -18.73 1.83 -11.30
CA GLY A 99 -19.72 1.11 -10.48
C GLY A 99 -19.07 0.08 -9.55
N HIS A 100 -18.12 -0.71 -10.05
CA HIS A 100 -17.39 -1.69 -9.24
C HIS A 100 -16.49 -1.02 -8.20
N ILE A 101 -15.79 0.05 -8.56
CA ILE A 101 -14.98 0.86 -7.65
C ILE A 101 -15.82 1.40 -6.48
N ASN A 102 -17.01 1.96 -6.77
CA ASN A 102 -17.90 2.49 -5.74
C ASN A 102 -18.45 1.40 -4.81
N THR A 103 -18.73 0.20 -5.32
CA THR A 103 -19.12 -0.94 -4.47
C THR A 103 -18.00 -1.30 -3.49
N LEU A 104 -16.74 -1.36 -3.97
CA LEU A 104 -15.59 -1.65 -3.12
C LEU A 104 -15.36 -0.56 -2.07
N PHE A 105 -15.44 0.72 -2.45
CA PHE A 105 -15.35 1.84 -1.52
C PHE A 105 -16.38 1.76 -0.40
N ALA A 106 -17.64 1.47 -0.74
CA ALA A 106 -18.69 1.35 0.24
C ALA A 106 -18.42 0.19 1.22
N ALA A 107 -18.13 -1.01 0.69
CA ALA A 107 -17.91 -2.20 1.51
C ALA A 107 -16.69 -2.05 2.44
N PHE A 108 -15.53 -1.63 1.91
CA PHE A 108 -14.34 -1.38 2.75
C PHE A 108 -14.56 -0.23 3.73
N GLY A 109 -15.33 0.80 3.34
CA GLY A 109 -15.67 1.91 4.22
C GLY A 109 -16.53 1.49 5.41
N GLU A 110 -17.49 0.57 5.22
CA GLU A 110 -18.27 0.02 6.33
C GLU A 110 -17.41 -0.83 7.27
N ILE A 111 -16.44 -1.58 6.74
CA ILE A 111 -15.47 -2.33 7.56
C ILE A 111 -14.57 -1.37 8.36
N ASP A 112 -14.05 -0.32 7.73
CA ASP A 112 -13.20 0.68 8.39
C ASP A 112 -13.96 1.37 9.54
N LYS A 113 -15.22 1.77 9.32
CA LYS A 113 -16.09 2.30 10.39
C LYS A 113 -16.14 1.38 11.61
N THR A 114 -16.42 0.09 11.39
CA THR A 114 -16.47 -0.91 12.47
C THR A 114 -15.12 -1.01 13.20
N LEU A 115 -14.01 -1.01 12.45
CA LEU A 115 -12.66 -1.06 13.01
C LEU A 115 -12.37 0.17 13.90
N HIS A 116 -12.88 1.35 13.55
CA HIS A 116 -12.78 2.58 14.34
C HIS A 116 -13.85 2.75 15.42
N GLY A 117 -14.63 1.69 15.71
CA GLY A 117 -15.65 1.69 16.76
C GLY A 117 -16.91 2.49 16.41
N GLN A 118 -17.16 2.73 15.12
CA GLN A 118 -18.40 3.32 14.60
C GLN A 118 -19.37 2.20 14.16
N GLU A 119 -20.63 2.59 13.89
CA GLU A 119 -21.60 1.67 13.28
C GLU A 119 -21.22 1.43 11.81
N GLY A 120 -21.06 0.15 11.45
CA GLY A 120 -20.66 -0.32 10.12
C GLY A 120 -20.85 -1.84 10.03
N SER A 121 -20.26 -2.45 9.00
CA SER A 121 -20.32 -3.89 8.74
C SER A 121 -19.03 -4.58 9.19
N THR A 122 -19.13 -5.88 9.46
CA THR A 122 -17.99 -6.78 9.68
C THR A 122 -17.40 -7.27 8.36
N TRP A 123 -16.18 -7.81 8.40
CA TRP A 123 -15.59 -8.47 7.23
C TRP A 123 -16.50 -9.59 6.71
N GLU A 124 -17.06 -10.41 7.60
CA GLU A 124 -17.93 -11.54 7.23
C GLU A 124 -19.20 -11.11 6.49
N GLU A 125 -19.76 -9.94 6.84
CA GLU A 125 -20.94 -9.38 6.19
C GLU A 125 -20.65 -8.87 4.78
N GLU A 126 -19.45 -8.32 4.55
CA GLU A 126 -19.08 -7.68 3.27
C GLU A 126 -18.22 -8.56 2.35
N ALA A 127 -17.63 -9.66 2.85
CA ALA A 127 -16.66 -10.46 2.09
C ALA A 127 -17.18 -10.91 0.72
N SER A 128 -18.43 -11.38 0.64
CA SER A 128 -19.02 -11.79 -0.64
C SER A 128 -19.20 -10.61 -1.60
N THR A 129 -19.63 -9.45 -1.09
CA THR A 129 -19.78 -8.22 -1.88
C THR A 129 -18.43 -7.79 -2.45
N ILE A 130 -17.39 -7.82 -1.61
CA ILE A 130 -16.02 -7.46 -2.00
C ILE A 130 -15.49 -8.44 -3.04
N ASP A 131 -15.62 -9.74 -2.83
CA ASP A 131 -15.11 -10.75 -3.76
C ASP A 131 -15.77 -10.65 -5.14
N GLU A 132 -17.10 -10.49 -5.18
CA GLU A 132 -17.83 -10.31 -6.44
C GLU A 132 -17.47 -9.00 -7.15
N ALA A 133 -17.31 -7.90 -6.41
CA ALA A 133 -16.93 -6.61 -6.99
C ALA A 133 -15.48 -6.61 -7.48
N MET A 134 -14.57 -7.27 -6.77
CA MET A 134 -13.19 -7.47 -7.20
C MET A 134 -13.10 -8.31 -8.48
N GLU A 135 -13.84 -9.41 -8.55
CA GLU A 135 -13.87 -10.26 -9.75
C GLU A 135 -14.34 -9.45 -10.97
N LYS A 136 -15.44 -8.70 -10.83
CA LYS A 136 -15.97 -7.86 -11.91
C LYS A 136 -15.02 -6.73 -12.27
N LEU A 137 -14.40 -6.08 -11.29
CA LEU A 137 -13.40 -5.03 -11.52
C LEU A 137 -12.24 -5.56 -12.36
N VAL A 138 -11.68 -6.71 -11.99
CA VAL A 138 -10.58 -7.35 -12.73
C VAL A 138 -11.02 -7.66 -14.15
N GLN A 139 -12.17 -8.32 -14.32
CA GLN A 139 -12.70 -8.65 -15.65
C GLN A 139 -12.88 -7.40 -16.52
N SER A 140 -13.51 -6.35 -15.99
CA SER A 140 -13.73 -5.09 -16.73
C SER A 140 -12.44 -4.36 -17.08
N CYS A 141 -11.35 -4.55 -16.33
CA CYS A 141 -10.06 -3.92 -16.62
C CYS A 141 -9.14 -4.78 -17.51
N GLU A 142 -9.40 -6.08 -17.64
CA GLU A 142 -8.61 -7.00 -18.49
C GLU A 142 -9.14 -7.10 -19.94
N THR A 143 -10.39 -6.72 -20.19
CA THR A 143 -11.09 -7.07 -21.45
C THR A 143 -10.69 -6.22 -22.68
N ASP A 144 -9.87 -5.17 -22.53
CA ASP A 144 -9.54 -4.23 -23.62
C ASP A 144 -8.03 -3.92 -23.79
N GLN A 145 -7.16 -4.93 -23.63
CA GLN A 145 -5.77 -4.87 -24.11
C GLN A 145 -5.56 -5.59 -25.45
#